data_AF-A0A0M3IUX1-F1
#
_entry.id   AF-A0A0M3IUX1-F1
#
_cell.length_a   1.000
_cell.length_b   1.000
_cell.length_c   1.000
_cell.angle_alpha   90.00
_cell.angle_beta   90.00
_cell.angle_gamma   90.00
#
_symmetry.space_group_name_H-M   'P 1'
#
loop_
_entity.id
_entity.type
_entity.pdbx_description
1 polymer ?
#
loop_
_entity_poly.entity_id
_entity_poly.type
_entity_poly.pdbx_seq_one_letter_code
_entity_poly.pdbx_strand_id
1 'polypeptide(L)'
;MIRLIQDAIFAADQPPTTEQEKALRAELAQRRTLEYLQEELPAHLLKSFGQKRFRQGVYTLFRTLQYPRLNKQLSYILLDVLIEKLLPVEED
;
A
#
# COMPACT_ATOMS: atom_id res chain seq x y z
N MET A 1 15.78 5.45 -17.17
CA MET A 1 14.79 5.55 -16.06
C MET A 1 13.55 4.72 -16.31
N ILE A 2 12.81 4.91 -17.42
CA ILE A 2 11.55 4.17 -17.69
C ILE A 2 11.74 2.65 -17.61
N ARG A 3 12.82 2.11 -18.17
CA ARG A 3 13.13 0.67 -18.12
C ARG A 3 13.35 0.14 -16.69
N LEU A 4 13.95 0.93 -15.80
CA LEU A 4 14.16 0.58 -14.39
C LEU A 4 12.84 0.59 -13.61
N ILE A 5 11.96 1.55 -13.91
CA ILE A 5 10.60 1.61 -13.33
C ILE A 5 9.78 0.40 -13.80
N GLN A 6 9.90 0.06 -15.09
CA GLN A 6 9.23 -1.09 -15.67
C GLN A 6 9.71 -2.40 -15.02
N ASP A 7 11.03 -2.60 -14.91
CA ASP A 7 11.59 -3.80 -14.28
C ASP A 7 11.22 -3.90 -12.78
N ALA A 8 11.16 -2.76 -12.07
CA ALA A 8 10.76 -2.71 -10.66
C ALA A 8 9.26 -2.98 -10.42
N ILE A 9 8.38 -2.48 -11.30
CA ILE A 9 6.92 -2.67 -11.18
C ILE A 9 6.50 -4.07 -11.65
N PHE A 10 7.09 -4.56 -12.75
CA PHE A 10 6.68 -5.82 -13.36
C PHE A 10 7.51 -7.03 -12.90
N ALA A 11 8.60 -6.80 -12.17
CA ALA A 11 9.40 -7.83 -11.49
C ALA A 11 9.67 -9.05 -12.39
N ALA A 12 10.16 -8.80 -13.61
CA ALA A 12 10.23 -9.81 -14.68
C ALA A 12 11.07 -11.05 -14.34
N ASP A 13 12.03 -10.93 -13.41
CA ASP A 13 12.99 -11.99 -13.04
C ASP A 13 12.84 -12.51 -11.59
N GLN A 14 11.80 -12.11 -10.84
CA GLN A 14 11.61 -12.62 -9.48
C GLN A 14 11.03 -14.05 -9.52
N PRO A 15 11.59 -15.00 -8.75
CA PRO A 15 10.99 -16.32 -8.63
C PRO A 15 9.55 -16.18 -8.10
N PRO A 16 8.61 -17.02 -8.57
CA PRO A 16 7.23 -16.94 -8.14
C PRO A 16 7.17 -17.11 -6.62
N THR A 17 6.85 -16.03 -5.90
CA THR A 17 6.62 -16.07 -4.45
C THR A 17 5.61 -17.14 -4.11
N THR A 18 5.96 -18.02 -3.17
CA THR A 18 5.05 -19.07 -2.71
C THR A 18 3.82 -18.43 -2.04
N GLU A 19 2.67 -19.11 -2.08
CA GLU A 19 1.44 -18.61 -1.43
C GLU A 19 1.63 -18.39 0.07
N GLN A 20 2.47 -19.20 0.73
CA GLN A 20 2.86 -19.03 2.14
C GLN A 20 3.64 -17.73 2.36
N GLU A 21 4.58 -17.41 1.47
CA GLU A 21 5.37 -16.18 1.57
C GLU A 21 4.52 -14.94 1.32
N LYS A 22 3.58 -15.00 0.37
CA LYS A 22 2.61 -13.93 0.14
C LYS A 22 1.73 -13.70 1.37
N ALA A 23 1.24 -14.78 1.99
CA ALA A 23 0.45 -14.70 3.21
C ALA A 23 1.24 -14.08 4.37
N LEU A 24 2.50 -14.48 4.54
CA LEU A 24 3.38 -13.93 5.59
C LEU A 24 3.64 -12.43 5.37
N ARG A 25 3.95 -12.02 4.14
CA ARG A 25 4.16 -10.60 3.80
C ARG A 25 2.89 -9.77 4.04
N ALA A 26 1.73 -10.30 3.68
CA ALA A 26 0.45 -9.66 3.94
C ALA A 26 0.19 -9.48 5.44
N GLU A 27 0.45 -10.50 6.26
CA GLU A 27 0.29 -10.42 7.71
C GLU A 27 1.25 -9.38 8.34
N LEU A 28 2.52 -9.39 7.93
CA LEU A 28 3.51 -8.42 8.40
C LEU A 28 3.13 -6.98 8.05
N ALA A 29 2.73 -6.74 6.80
CA ALA A 29 2.30 -5.42 6.34
C ALA A 29 1.04 -4.94 7.08
N GLN A 30 0.10 -5.84 7.35
CA GLN A 30 -1.09 -5.53 8.14
C GLN A 30 -0.72 -5.12 9.58
N ARG A 31 0.16 -5.87 10.25
CA ARG A 31 0.60 -5.57 11.62
C ARG A 31 1.28 -4.20 11.69
N ARG A 32 2.24 -3.94 10.79
CA ARG A 32 2.93 -2.64 10.73
C ARG A 32 1.97 -1.48 10.45
N THR A 33 1.01 -1.67 9.55
CA THR A 33 0.01 -0.63 9.24
C THR A 33 -0.84 -0.32 10.46
N LEU A 34 -1.22 -1.34 11.23
CA LEU A 34 -1.97 -1.14 12.46
C LEU A 34 -1.14 -0.37 13.51
N GLU A 35 0.11 -0.77 13.73
CA GLU A 35 1.02 -0.11 14.66
C GLU A 35 1.21 1.36 14.29
N TYR A 36 1.54 1.63 13.02
CA TYR A 36 1.72 3.00 12.51
C TYR A 36 0.46 3.85 12.70
N LEU A 37 -0.71 3.35 12.32
CA LEU A 37 -1.95 4.11 12.48
C LEU A 37 -2.34 4.30 13.96
N GLN A 38 -1.91 3.42 14.87
CA GLN A 38 -2.14 3.62 16.30
C GLN A 38 -1.22 4.68 16.91
N GLU A 39 0.00 4.82 16.39
CA GLU A 39 0.96 5.85 16.80
C GLU A 39 0.62 7.23 16.22
N GLU A 40 0.25 7.28 14.94
CA GLU A 40 0.01 8.55 14.23
C GLU A 40 -1.40 9.11 14.43
N LEU A 41 -2.42 8.27 14.69
CA LEU A 41 -3.77 8.78 14.85
C LEU A 41 -4.00 9.38 16.24
N PRO A 42 -4.66 10.55 16.33
CA PRO A 42 -5.05 11.15 17.59
C PRO A 42 -5.85 10.18 18.47
N ALA A 43 -5.48 10.09 19.75
CA ALA A 43 -6.13 9.19 20.72
C ALA A 43 -7.66 9.40 20.81
N HIS A 44 -8.16 10.60 20.51
CA HIS A 44 -9.58 10.93 20.45
C HIS A 44 -10.32 10.20 19.30
N LEU A 45 -9.70 10.10 18.12
CA LEU A 45 -10.24 9.33 17.00
C LEU A 45 -10.24 7.84 17.33
N LEU A 46 -9.13 7.33 17.89
CA LEU A 46 -9.02 5.92 18.26
C LEU A 46 -10.06 5.52 19.34
N LYS A 47 -10.32 6.41 20.30
CA LYS A 47 -11.36 6.23 21.34
C LYS A 47 -12.78 6.31 20.77
N SER A 48 -13.02 7.18 19.78
CA SER A 48 -14.33 7.35 19.14
C SER A 48 -14.73 6.12 18.31
N PHE A 49 -13.81 5.54 17.54
CA PHE A 49 -14.08 4.31 16.80
C PHE A 49 -14.12 3.06 17.70
N GLY A 50 -13.34 3.07 18.79
CA GLY A 50 -13.13 1.92 19.66
C GLY A 50 -12.12 0.94 19.06
N GLN A 51 -11.17 0.47 19.88
CA GLN A 51 -10.01 -0.33 19.40
C GLN A 51 -10.38 -1.56 18.57
N LYS A 52 -11.47 -2.26 18.91
CA LYS A 52 -11.91 -3.46 18.18
C LYS A 52 -12.41 -3.12 16.77
N ARG A 53 -13.26 -2.10 16.63
CA ARG A 53 -13.80 -1.67 15.33
C ARG A 53 -12.73 -1.03 14.47
N PHE A 54 -11.82 -0.27 15.09
CA PHE A 54 -10.66 0.29 14.40
C PHE A 54 -9.78 -0.80 13.79
N ARG A 55 -9.36 -1.81 14.58
CA ARG A 55 -8.57 -2.95 14.09
C ARG A 55 -9.28 -3.69 12.95
N GLN A 56 -10.58 -3.93 13.09
CA GLN A 56 -11.37 -4.59 12.06
C GLN A 56 -11.51 -3.73 10.79
N GLY A 57 -11.64 -2.41 10.94
CA GLY A 57 -11.67 -1.47 9.82
C GLY A 57 -10.36 -1.45 9.05
N VAL A 58 -9.23 -1.37 9.75
CA VAL A 58 -7.89 -1.46 9.15
C VAL A 58 -7.71 -2.81 8.43
N TYR A 59 -8.17 -3.91 9.01
CA TYR A 59 -8.13 -5.23 8.35
C TYR A 59 -8.95 -5.25 7.06
N THR A 60 -10.18 -4.74 7.10
CA THR A 60 -11.07 -4.67 5.92
C THR A 60 -10.47 -3.77 4.84
N LEU A 61 -9.91 -2.62 5.21
CA LEU A 61 -9.21 -1.74 4.27
C LEU A 61 -8.03 -2.46 3.62
N PHE A 62 -7.19 -3.12 4.43
CA PHE A 62 -6.02 -3.85 3.95
C PHE A 62 -6.42 -4.98 2.98
N ARG A 63 -7.46 -5.75 3.32
CA ARG A 63 -8.01 -6.80 2.45
C ARG A 63 -8.58 -6.25 1.15
N THR A 64 -9.22 -5.08 1.20
CA THR A 64 -9.81 -4.42 0.04
C THR A 64 -8.72 -3.87 -0.89
N LEU A 65 -7.64 -3.31 -0.32
CA LEU A 65 -6.46 -2.85 -1.07
C LEU A 65 -5.67 -4.00 -1.69
N GLN A 66 -5.61 -5.17 -1.04
CA GLN A 66 -5.03 -6.38 -1.62
C GLN A 66 -5.83 -6.94 -2.81
N TYR A 67 -7.02 -6.42 -3.10
CA TYR A 67 -7.79 -6.86 -4.25
C TYR A 67 -7.03 -6.49 -5.55
N PRO A 68 -6.72 -7.45 -6.44
CA PRO A 68 -5.77 -7.24 -7.54
C PRO A 68 -6.19 -6.16 -8.53
N ARG A 69 -7.49 -5.90 -8.68
CA ARG A 69 -8.00 -4.78 -9.51
C ARG A 69 -7.71 -3.42 -8.88
N LEU A 70 -7.87 -3.31 -7.56
CA LEU A 70 -7.67 -2.07 -6.82
C LEU A 70 -6.18 -1.75 -6.68
N ASN A 71 -5.35 -2.77 -6.44
CA ASN A 71 -3.90 -2.62 -6.37
C ASN A 71 -3.29 -2.13 -7.69
N LYS A 72 -3.81 -2.60 -8.82
CA LYS A 72 -3.42 -2.08 -10.15
C LYS A 72 -3.79 -0.61 -10.30
N GLN A 73 -5.03 -0.23 -9.97
CA GLN A 73 -5.46 1.16 -10.07
C GLN A 73 -4.67 2.09 -9.15
N LEU A 74 -4.36 1.64 -7.93
CA LEU A 74 -3.50 2.37 -7.00
C LEU A 74 -2.08 2.54 -7.55
N SER A 75 -1.53 1.51 -8.21
CA SER A 75 -0.20 1.57 -8.84
C SER A 75 -0.16 2.58 -9.98
N TYR A 76 -1.23 2.70 -10.79
CA TYR A 76 -1.33 3.73 -11.82
C TYR A 76 -1.39 5.15 -11.22
N ILE A 77 -2.19 5.35 -10.17
CA ILE A 77 -2.26 6.66 -9.49
C ILE A 77 -0.90 7.04 -8.88
N LEU A 78 -0.22 6.09 -8.23
CA LEU A 78 1.12 6.32 -7.69
C LEU A 78 2.14 6.62 -8.78
N LEU A 79 2.01 5.97 -9.95
CA LEU A 79 2.84 6.25 -11.12
C LEU A 79 2.60 7.66 -11.65
N ASP A 80 1.35 8.10 -11.75
CA ASP A 80 1.00 9.45 -12.20
C ASP A 80 1.59 10.51 -11.25
N VAL A 81 1.43 10.34 -9.94
CA VAL A 81 2.04 11.24 -8.94
C VAL A 81 3.57 11.23 -9.02
N LEU A 82 4.18 10.05 -9.23
CA LEU A 82 5.63 9.94 -9.43
C LEU A 82 6.08 10.70 -10.68
N ILE A 83 5.34 10.59 -11.78
CA ILE A 83 5.63 11.31 -13.03
C ILE A 83 5.53 12.82 -12.80
N GLU A 84 4.46 13.31 -12.16
CA GLU A 84 4.31 14.73 -11.81
C GLU A 84 5.43 15.26 -10.91
N LYS A 85 5.99 14.43 -10.03
CA LYS A 85 7.09 14.83 -9.13
C LYS A 85 8.47 14.70 -9.75
N LEU A 86 8.68 13.73 -10.64
CA LEU A 86 9.98 13.46 -11.29
C LEU A 86 10.21 14.36 -12.51
N LEU A 87 9.14 14.75 -13.20
CA LEU A 87 9.18 15.68 -14.31
C LEU A 87 8.64 17.03 -13.81
N PRO A 88 9.50 18.00 -13.45
CA PRO A 88 9.01 19.36 -13.31
C PRO A 88 8.41 19.76 -14.65
N VAL A 89 7.12 20.10 -14.65
CA VAL A 89 6.52 20.79 -15.79
C VAL A 89 7.17 22.17 -15.77
N GLU A 90 8.11 22.42 -16.69
CA GLU A 90 8.54 23.78 -17.01
C GLU A 90 7.28 24.52 -17.49
N GLU A 91 6.69 25.34 -16.61
CA GLU A 91 5.68 26.32 -16.99
C GLU A 91 6.43 27.46 -17.71
N ASP A 92 6.32 27.50 -19.04
CA ASP A 92 6.61 28.68 -19.88
C ASP A 92 5.48 29.73 -19.78
#